data_AF-A0A351Z4A8-F1
#
_entry.id   AF-A0A351Z4A8-F1
#
_cell.length_a   1.000
_cell.length_b   1.000
_cell.length_c   1.000
_cell.angle_alpha   90.00
_cell.angle_beta   90.00
_cell.angle_gamma   90.00
#
_symmetry.space_group_name_H-M   'P 1'
#
loop_
_entity.id
_entity.type
_entity.pdbx_description
1 polymer ?
#
loop_
_entity_poly.entity_id
_entity_poly.type
_entity_poly.pdbx_seq_one_letter_code
_entity_poly.pdbx_strand_id
1 'polypeptide(L)'
;MSILPLRTRVSALWMREPSVRESTVRAGNAALLAANDVRGQLFPFVAERLEASVDDLVAADRRIWVKGNPDRGMSLNDALQAYQYADNPLPIVGRGAWIPPTEQPTSLLTKNGNFSPSYSFMTQAAEVEVDTEMGKVKVIKMVTAHDRGQPINPMLVEGQLEGSIMGGMGQALYEDSTCIEGQQYNPSFLDYGLPLSWRCPRSRPFTSIPMTRWGLSAPRRRGRGRSLHRPRPLSTPSPMPSAWSSTACP
;
A
#
# COMPACT_ATOMS: atom_id res chain seq x y z
N MET A 1 -18.17 -9.86 -5.81
CA MET A 1 -17.79 -8.42 -5.85
C MET A 1 -17.11 -8.18 -7.18
N SER A 2 -17.63 -7.27 -7.99
CA SER A 2 -17.01 -6.87 -9.27
C SER A 2 -16.36 -5.50 -9.10
N ILE A 3 -15.14 -5.34 -9.58
CA ILE A 3 -14.43 -4.07 -9.60
C ILE A 3 -14.50 -3.55 -11.03
N LEU A 4 -15.06 -2.35 -11.22
CA LEU A 4 -15.05 -1.70 -12.52
C LEU A 4 -13.72 -0.96 -12.72
N PRO A 5 -13.11 -1.05 -13.92
CA PRO A 5 -11.90 -0.31 -14.22
C PRO A 5 -12.15 1.20 -14.19
N LEU A 6 -11.10 1.97 -13.94
CA LEU A 6 -11.18 3.43 -13.92
C LEU A 6 -11.64 3.96 -15.29
N ARG A 7 -12.80 4.60 -15.30
CA ARG A 7 -13.37 5.31 -16.44
C ARG A 7 -13.93 6.62 -15.92
N THR A 8 -13.44 7.75 -16.41
CA THR A 8 -13.85 9.10 -16.01
C THR A 8 -15.35 9.36 -16.08
N ARG A 9 -16.08 8.62 -16.92
CA ARG A 9 -17.55 8.72 -17.05
C ARG A 9 -18.33 7.86 -16.04
N VAL A 10 -17.72 6.86 -15.41
CA VAL A 10 -18.43 5.80 -14.65
C VAL A 10 -17.90 5.66 -13.23
N SER A 11 -16.59 5.79 -13.02
CA SER A 11 -15.96 5.75 -11.70
C SER A 11 -15.80 7.16 -11.15
N ALA A 12 -16.47 7.46 -10.04
CA ALA A 12 -16.32 8.72 -9.30
C ALA A 12 -14.97 8.86 -8.57
N LEU A 13 -14.01 7.94 -8.82
CA LEU A 13 -12.65 8.05 -8.31
C LEU A 13 -11.91 9.14 -9.07
N TRP A 14 -12.12 10.39 -8.65
CA TRP A 14 -11.30 11.53 -9.02
C TRP A 14 -9.98 11.47 -8.24
N MET A 15 -9.07 10.60 -8.70
CA MET A 15 -7.71 10.50 -8.16
C MET A 15 -6.81 11.46 -8.93
N ARG A 16 -6.25 12.46 -8.25
CA ARG A 16 -5.19 13.32 -8.79
C ARG A 16 -3.95 12.44 -8.96
N GLU A 17 -3.65 12.04 -10.20
CA GLU A 17 -2.57 11.13 -10.66
C GLU A 17 -2.28 9.93 -9.73
N PRO A 18 -2.58 8.68 -10.14
CA PRO A 18 -2.35 7.52 -9.29
C PRO A 18 -0.85 7.27 -9.09
N SER A 19 -0.28 7.81 -8.02
CA SER A 19 0.99 7.31 -7.51
C SER A 19 0.73 6.00 -6.76
N VAL A 20 1.54 4.99 -7.05
CA VAL A 20 1.32 3.59 -6.63
C VAL A 20 1.17 3.44 -5.11
N ARG A 21 1.79 4.32 -4.32
CA ARG A 21 1.79 4.25 -2.85
C ARG A 21 0.57 4.92 -2.21
N GLU A 22 0.06 6.00 -2.80
CA GLU A 22 -1.11 6.70 -2.24
C GLU A 22 -2.44 6.03 -2.59
N SER A 23 -2.47 5.20 -3.64
CA SER A 23 -3.67 4.49 -4.08
C SER A 23 -4.26 3.61 -2.99
N THR A 24 -3.43 2.81 -2.32
CA THR A 24 -3.87 1.87 -1.28
C THR A 24 -4.47 2.60 -0.07
N VAL A 25 -3.84 3.69 0.37
CA VAL A 25 -4.30 4.45 1.54
C VAL A 25 -5.53 5.27 1.21
N ARG A 26 -5.52 6.04 0.11
CA ARG A 26 -6.64 6.92 -0.26
C ARG A 26 -7.84 6.12 -0.76
N ALA A 27 -7.65 5.27 -1.76
CA ALA A 27 -8.75 4.49 -2.33
C ALA A 27 -9.24 3.43 -1.35
N GLY A 28 -8.35 2.82 -0.56
CA GLY A 28 -8.74 1.86 0.48
C GLY A 28 -9.61 2.50 1.57
N ASN A 29 -9.22 3.66 2.10
CA ASN A 29 -10.05 4.38 3.08
C ASN A 29 -11.34 4.91 2.47
N ALA A 30 -11.32 5.42 1.23
CA ALA A 30 -12.54 5.84 0.54
C ALA A 30 -13.51 4.67 0.31
N ALA A 31 -13.01 3.50 -0.09
CA ALA A 31 -13.81 2.29 -0.23
C ALA A 31 -14.37 1.82 1.11
N LEU A 32 -13.59 1.90 2.20
CA LEU A 32 -14.07 1.60 3.55
C LEU A 32 -15.20 2.53 3.98
N LEU A 33 -15.07 3.84 3.72
CA LEU A 33 -16.13 4.81 4.02
C LEU A 33 -17.39 4.56 3.19
N ALA A 34 -17.23 4.24 1.90
CA ALA A 34 -18.36 3.89 1.04
C ALA A 34 -19.05 2.61 1.51
N ALA A 35 -18.29 1.60 1.95
CA ALA A 35 -18.85 0.37 2.52
C ALA A 35 -19.57 0.62 3.84
N ASN A 36 -19.07 1.52 4.69
CA ASN A 36 -19.73 1.92 5.92
C ASN A 36 -21.03 2.70 5.67
N ASP A 37 -21.07 3.51 4.61
CA ASP A 37 -22.30 4.21 4.17
C ASP A 37 -23.37 3.21 3.68
N VAL A 38 -22.99 2.24 2.83
CA VAL A 38 -23.87 1.10 2.46
C VAL A 38 -24.37 0.37 3.71
N ARG A 39 -23.46 0.09 4.66
CA ARG A 39 -23.81 -0.58 5.91
C ARG A 39 -24.83 0.22 6.71
N GLY A 40 -24.67 1.55 6.78
CA GLY A 40 -25.59 2.45 7.46
C GLY A 40 -26.99 2.49 6.83
N GLN A 41 -27.11 2.21 5.53
CA GLN A 41 -28.40 2.12 4.83
C GLN A 41 -29.06 0.74 4.99
N LEU A 42 -28.28 -0.34 4.93
CA LEU A 42 -28.79 -1.71 4.98
C LEU A 42 -29.08 -2.21 6.40
N PHE A 43 -28.24 -1.87 7.38
CA PHE A 43 -28.36 -2.42 8.73
C PHE A 43 -29.64 -2.00 9.47
N PRO A 44 -30.16 -0.77 9.36
CA PRO A 44 -31.46 -0.42 9.95
C PRO A 44 -32.60 -1.29 9.44
N PHE A 45 -32.63 -1.58 8.14
CA PHE A 45 -33.63 -2.44 7.53
C PHE A 45 -33.54 -3.89 8.03
N VAL A 46 -32.32 -4.42 8.15
CA VAL A 46 -32.09 -5.77 8.69
C VAL A 46 -32.38 -5.84 10.20
N ALA A 47 -32.06 -4.78 10.93
CA ALA A 47 -32.30 -4.67 12.38
C ALA A 47 -33.80 -4.70 12.71
N GLU A 48 -34.62 -3.99 11.95
CA GLU A 48 -36.09 -4.03 12.09
C GLU A 48 -36.62 -5.47 11.90
N ARG A 49 -36.11 -6.16 10.87
CA ARG A 49 -36.57 -7.51 10.50
C ARG A 49 -36.09 -8.60 11.46
N LEU A 50 -34.95 -8.39 12.10
CA LEU A 50 -34.39 -9.28 13.13
C LEU A 50 -34.79 -8.87 14.55
N GLU A 51 -35.55 -7.78 14.72
CA GLU A 51 -35.91 -7.17 16.01
C GLU A 51 -34.69 -7.04 16.93
N ALA A 52 -33.60 -6.48 16.39
CA ALA A 52 -32.32 -6.33 17.07
C ALA A 52 -31.82 -4.89 16.95
N SER A 53 -30.87 -4.50 17.81
CA SER A 53 -30.18 -3.22 17.68
C SER A 53 -29.24 -3.24 16.48
N VAL A 54 -29.12 -2.11 15.78
CA VAL A 54 -28.18 -1.91 14.66
C VAL A 54 -26.73 -2.17 15.10
N ASP A 55 -26.38 -1.78 16.33
CA ASP A 55 -25.03 -1.93 16.89
C ASP A 55 -24.69 -3.38 17.26
N ASP A 56 -25.71 -4.23 17.41
CA ASP A 56 -25.55 -5.66 17.71
C ASP A 56 -25.49 -6.52 16.45
N LEU A 57 -25.61 -5.94 15.26
CA LEU A 57 -25.49 -6.69 14.01
C LEU A 57 -24.03 -6.89 13.59
N VAL A 58 -23.72 -8.14 13.24
CA VAL A 58 -22.43 -8.54 12.68
C VAL A 58 -22.66 -9.07 11.27
N ALA A 59 -21.82 -8.64 10.32
CA ALA A 59 -21.84 -9.15 8.96
C ALA A 59 -20.49 -9.78 8.61
N ALA A 60 -20.49 -11.06 8.27
CA ALA A 60 -19.35 -11.79 7.72
C ALA A 60 -19.85 -12.94 6.83
N ASP A 61 -18.99 -13.48 5.96
CA ASP A 61 -19.29 -14.67 5.14
C ASP A 61 -20.64 -14.61 4.40
N ARG A 62 -21.01 -13.42 3.91
CA ARG A 62 -22.29 -13.13 3.25
C ARG A 62 -23.55 -13.40 4.11
N ARG A 63 -23.43 -13.40 5.43
CA ARG A 63 -24.56 -13.41 6.38
C ARG A 63 -24.51 -12.19 7.30
N ILE A 64 -25.68 -11.83 7.82
CA ILE A 64 -25.87 -10.80 8.84
C ILE A 64 -26.61 -11.45 10.00
N TRP A 65 -26.06 -11.38 11.21
CA TRP A 65 -26.65 -12.00 12.41
C TRP A 65 -26.48 -11.12 13.65
N VAL A 66 -27.24 -11.44 14.70
CA VAL A 66 -27.16 -10.74 15.98
C VAL A 66 -25.97 -11.25 16.81
N LYS A 67 -25.17 -10.33 17.33
CA LYS A 67 -24.03 -10.60 18.20
C LYS A 67 -24.50 -11.37 19.43
N GLY A 68 -23.98 -12.58 19.62
CA GLY A 68 -24.35 -13.48 20.71
C GLY A 68 -25.33 -14.58 20.33
N ASN A 69 -26.03 -14.47 19.19
CA ASN A 69 -26.86 -15.54 18.65
C ASN A 69 -26.68 -15.69 17.13
N PRO A 70 -25.71 -16.52 16.68
CA PRO A 70 -25.43 -16.75 15.26
C PRO A 70 -26.59 -17.37 14.48
N ASP A 71 -27.53 -18.05 15.16
CA ASP A 71 -28.70 -18.66 14.52
C ASP A 71 -29.74 -17.60 14.12
N ARG A 72 -29.81 -16.50 14.87
CA ARG A 72 -30.68 -15.35 14.58
C ARG A 72 -30.01 -14.43 13.57
N GLY A 73 -30.04 -14.83 12.30
CA GLY A 73 -29.49 -14.07 11.19
C GLY A 73 -30.04 -14.49 9.83
N MET A 74 -29.74 -13.69 8.81
CA MET A 74 -30.17 -13.92 7.43
C MET A 74 -29.01 -13.83 6.45
N SER A 75 -29.18 -14.37 5.25
CA SER A 75 -28.19 -14.19 4.20
C SER A 75 -28.22 -12.75 3.66
N LEU A 76 -27.07 -12.26 3.19
CA LEU A 76 -26.96 -10.95 2.56
C LEU A 76 -27.86 -10.86 1.31
N ASN A 77 -28.04 -11.96 0.58
CA ASN A 77 -28.91 -12.00 -0.58
C ASN A 77 -30.38 -11.82 -0.17
N ASP A 78 -30.82 -12.49 0.90
CA ASP A 78 -32.20 -12.37 1.39
C ASP A 78 -32.46 -10.97 1.92
N ALA A 79 -31.48 -10.38 2.62
CA ALA A 79 -31.56 -8.99 3.07
C ALA A 79 -31.72 -8.01 1.91
N LEU A 80 -30.95 -8.19 0.82
CA LEU A 80 -31.02 -7.34 -0.37
C LEU A 80 -32.33 -7.55 -1.15
N GLN A 81 -32.81 -8.80 -1.28
CA GLN A 81 -34.11 -9.08 -1.90
C GLN A 81 -35.23 -8.43 -1.08
N ALA A 82 -35.24 -8.62 0.24
CA ALA A 82 -36.23 -8.01 1.11
C ALA A 82 -36.18 -6.48 1.03
N TYR A 83 -34.99 -5.88 0.92
CA TYR A 83 -34.85 -4.43 0.73
C TYR A 83 -35.45 -3.95 -0.60
N GLN A 84 -35.28 -4.74 -1.66
CA GLN A 84 -35.81 -4.44 -3.00
C GLN A 84 -37.33 -4.59 -3.08
N TYR A 85 -37.91 -5.53 -2.33
CA TYR A 85 -39.37 -5.73 -2.25
C TYR A 85 -40.05 -4.82 -1.24
N ALA A 86 -39.31 -4.23 -0.30
CA ALA A 86 -39.82 -3.12 0.48
C ALA A 86 -40.04 -1.93 -0.47
N ASP A 87 -41.12 -1.17 -0.28
CA ASP A 87 -41.46 0.05 -1.04
C ASP A 87 -40.47 1.20 -0.75
N ASN A 88 -39.17 0.92 -0.83
CA ASN A 88 -38.11 1.88 -0.67
C ASN A 88 -37.89 2.60 -2.00
N PRO A 89 -37.93 3.94 -2.01
CA PRO A 89 -37.90 4.72 -3.24
C PRO A 89 -36.50 4.78 -3.89
N LEU A 90 -35.44 4.34 -3.20
CA LEU A 90 -34.06 4.55 -3.63
C LEU A 90 -33.21 3.27 -3.53
N PRO A 91 -32.31 3.01 -4.50
CA PRO A 91 -31.34 1.94 -4.38
C PRO A 91 -30.28 2.25 -3.34
N ILE A 92 -29.67 1.21 -2.75
CA ILE A 92 -28.55 1.37 -1.83
C ILE A 92 -27.32 1.81 -2.62
N VAL A 93 -26.83 3.00 -2.31
CA VAL A 93 -25.64 3.58 -2.93
C VAL A 93 -24.76 4.16 -1.85
N GLY A 94 -23.58 3.57 -1.67
CA GLY A 94 -22.56 4.09 -0.76
C GLY A 94 -21.61 5.04 -1.45
N ARG A 95 -21.31 6.16 -0.80
CA ARG A 95 -20.29 7.11 -1.26
C ARG A 95 -19.25 7.32 -0.16
N GLY A 96 -17.98 7.37 -0.57
CA GLY A 96 -16.87 7.57 0.36
C GLY A 96 -15.80 8.44 -0.28
N ALA A 97 -15.36 9.44 0.46
CA ALA A 97 -14.22 10.28 0.11
C ALA A 97 -13.31 10.38 1.32
N TRP A 98 -12.02 10.16 1.12
CA TRP A 98 -11.03 10.28 2.17
C TRP A 98 -9.94 11.26 1.74
N ILE A 99 -9.70 12.24 2.60
CA ILE A 99 -8.65 13.23 2.43
C ILE A 99 -7.68 13.05 3.59
N PRO A 100 -6.37 12.94 3.33
CA PRO A 100 -5.39 12.81 4.40
C PRO A 100 -5.43 14.06 5.29
N PRO A 101 -5.48 13.91 6.63
CA PRO A 101 -5.47 15.03 7.55
C PRO A 101 -4.04 15.58 7.65
N THR A 102 -3.63 16.39 6.69
CA THR A 102 -2.34 17.09 6.70
C THR A 102 -2.56 18.51 7.24
N GLU A 103 -1.97 18.81 8.40
CA GLU A 103 -2.13 20.11 9.07
C GLU A 103 -1.52 21.29 8.28
N GLN A 104 -0.60 21.01 7.35
CA GLN A 104 0.08 22.02 6.53
C GLN A 104 0.14 21.54 5.08
N PRO A 105 -0.60 22.17 4.13
CA PRO A 105 -0.41 21.90 2.71
C PRO A 105 0.99 22.35 2.32
N THR A 106 1.79 21.43 1.80
CA THR A 106 3.18 21.74 1.52
C THR A 106 3.28 22.71 0.34
N SER A 107 3.87 23.87 0.57
CA SER A 107 4.29 24.78 -0.48
C SER A 107 5.73 24.46 -0.85
N LEU A 108 6.05 24.35 -2.15
CA LEU A 108 7.44 24.17 -2.62
C LEU A 108 8.38 25.31 -2.17
N LEU A 109 7.81 26.41 -1.67
CA LEU A 109 8.51 27.61 -1.22
C LEU A 109 8.78 27.65 0.28
N THR A 110 8.19 26.74 1.08
CA THR A 110 8.27 26.81 2.55
C THR A 110 8.78 25.48 3.10
N LYS A 111 9.84 25.53 3.93
CA LYS A 111 10.45 24.34 4.57
C LYS A 111 9.52 23.63 5.58
N ASN A 112 8.38 24.23 5.88
CA ASN A 112 7.42 23.75 6.87
C ASN A 112 6.22 23.15 6.14
N GLY A 113 6.02 21.84 6.28
CA GLY A 113 4.91 21.11 5.69
C GLY A 113 5.03 19.62 5.94
N ASN A 114 3.92 18.89 5.85
CA ASN A 114 3.95 17.44 5.83
C ASN A 114 3.42 16.95 4.47
N PHE A 115 4.33 16.38 3.66
CA PHE A 115 4.01 15.91 2.31
C PHE A 115 3.12 14.66 2.30
N SER A 116 3.17 13.84 3.35
CA SER A 116 2.41 12.59 3.39
C SER A 116 1.92 12.27 4.80
N PRO A 117 0.68 11.77 4.96
CA PRO A 117 0.18 11.33 6.26
C PRO A 117 0.98 10.17 6.86
N SER A 118 1.75 9.44 6.05
CA SER A 118 2.49 8.26 6.47
C SER A 118 3.78 8.07 5.67
N TYR A 119 4.88 7.79 6.37
CA TYR A 119 6.16 7.44 5.76
C TYR A 119 6.42 5.95 5.92
N SER A 120 6.88 5.30 4.86
CA SER A 120 7.33 3.91 4.90
C SER A 120 8.85 3.88 4.81
N PHE A 121 9.46 2.94 5.52
CA PHE A 121 10.90 2.76 5.57
C PHE A 121 11.27 1.42 4.94
N MET A 122 12.41 1.39 4.25
CA MET A 122 12.96 0.19 3.64
C MET A 122 14.47 0.19 3.80
N THR A 123 15.03 -0.99 4.04
CA THR A 123 16.47 -1.23 4.07
C THR A 123 16.77 -2.44 3.20
N GLN A 124 17.79 -2.33 2.36
CA GLN A 124 18.21 -3.39 1.45
C GLN A 124 19.70 -3.68 1.63
N ALA A 125 20.07 -4.94 1.53
CA ALA A 125 21.46 -5.40 1.51
C ALA A 125 21.62 -6.38 0.34
N ALA A 126 22.72 -6.23 -0.39
CA ALA A 126 23.06 -7.08 -1.53
C ALA A 126 24.44 -7.70 -1.33
N GLU A 127 24.54 -8.98 -1.66
CA GLU A 127 25.78 -9.74 -1.78
C GLU A 127 26.10 -9.86 -3.26
N VAL A 128 27.28 -9.38 -3.66
CA VAL A 128 27.70 -9.31 -5.06
C VAL A 128 29.08 -9.91 -5.24
N GLU A 129 29.29 -10.53 -6.39
CA GLU A 129 30.57 -11.02 -6.88
C GLU A 129 31.02 -10.10 -8.02
N VAL A 130 32.30 -9.70 -8.00
CA VAL A 130 32.87 -8.81 -9.00
C VAL A 130 34.05 -9.51 -9.64
N ASP A 131 33.97 -9.70 -10.95
CA ASP A 131 35.10 -10.09 -11.78
C ASP A 131 35.98 -8.85 -12.01
N THR A 132 37.17 -8.83 -11.42
CA THR A 132 38.10 -7.70 -11.49
C THR A 132 38.80 -7.56 -12.84
N GLU A 133 38.82 -8.62 -13.66
CA GLU A 133 39.42 -8.58 -14.99
C GLU A 133 38.44 -8.04 -16.03
N MET A 134 37.18 -8.48 -15.96
CA MET A 134 36.14 -8.07 -16.93
C MET A 134 35.23 -6.94 -16.44
N GLY A 135 35.32 -6.55 -15.17
CA GLY A 135 34.42 -5.56 -14.55
C GLY A 135 32.98 -6.04 -14.41
N LYS A 136 32.71 -7.35 -14.54
CA LYS A 136 31.35 -7.90 -14.49
C LYS A 136 30.91 -8.07 -13.05
N VAL A 137 29.74 -7.52 -12.74
CA VAL A 137 29.12 -7.65 -11.42
C VAL A 137 27.96 -8.64 -11.48
N LYS A 138 27.94 -9.59 -10.55
CA LYS A 138 26.88 -10.58 -10.38
C LYS A 138 26.27 -10.46 -8.99
N VAL A 139 24.96 -10.25 -8.92
CA VAL A 139 24.24 -10.25 -7.64
C VAL A 139 23.93 -11.68 -7.23
N ILE A 140 24.52 -12.15 -6.11
CA ILE A 140 24.32 -13.51 -5.59
C ILE A 140 23.03 -13.57 -4.79
N LYS A 141 22.84 -12.61 -3.88
CA LYS A 141 21.75 -12.60 -2.92
C LYS A 141 21.34 -11.18 -2.59
N MET A 142 20.05 -10.99 -2.36
CA MET A 142 19.52 -9.72 -1.88
C MET A 142 18.51 -9.95 -0.76
N VAL A 143 18.62 -9.11 0.27
CA VAL A 143 17.71 -9.09 1.42
C VAL A 143 17.09 -7.71 1.48
N THR A 144 15.77 -7.67 1.61
CA THR A 144 15.01 -6.43 1.78
C THR A 144 14.14 -6.54 3.02
N ALA A 145 14.25 -5.55 3.91
CA ALA A 145 13.36 -5.31 5.02
C ALA A 145 12.54 -4.04 4.73
N HIS A 146 11.22 -4.12 4.78
CA HIS A 146 10.34 -2.99 4.50
C HIS A 146 9.24 -2.88 5.56
N ASP A 147 9.09 -1.70 6.15
CA ASP A 147 7.98 -1.37 7.06
C ASP A 147 6.74 -1.04 6.22
N ARG A 148 5.73 -1.92 6.25
CA ARG A 148 4.54 -1.84 5.37
C ARG A 148 3.23 -1.67 6.10
N GLY A 149 3.24 -1.46 7.42
CA GLY A 149 2.01 -1.58 8.18
C GLY A 149 1.48 -3.02 8.08
N GLN A 150 0.15 -3.16 8.02
CA GLN A 150 -0.51 -4.45 7.84
C GLN A 150 -0.74 -4.72 6.35
N PRO A 151 -0.15 -5.79 5.76
CA PRO A 151 -0.34 -6.11 4.35
C PRO A 151 -1.78 -6.55 4.10
N ILE A 152 -2.45 -5.93 3.11
CA ILE A 152 -3.79 -6.34 2.66
C ILE A 152 -3.70 -7.71 1.96
N ASN A 153 -2.70 -7.87 1.09
CA ASN A 153 -2.40 -9.13 0.42
C ASN A 153 -0.87 -9.35 0.44
N PRO A 154 -0.36 -10.27 1.28
CA PRO A 154 1.07 -10.55 1.40
C PRO A 154 1.73 -10.94 0.06
N MET A 155 1.07 -11.74 -0.77
CA MET A 155 1.62 -12.19 -2.05
C MET A 155 1.86 -11.03 -3.02
N LEU A 156 0.93 -10.07 -3.09
CA LEU A 156 1.10 -8.90 -3.95
C LEU A 156 2.23 -8.00 -3.44
N VAL A 157 2.40 -7.93 -2.12
CA VAL A 157 3.48 -7.16 -1.49
C VAL A 157 4.85 -7.78 -1.80
N GLU A 158 4.95 -9.11 -1.77
CA GLU A 158 6.16 -9.84 -2.17
C GLU A 158 6.47 -9.62 -3.65
N GLY A 159 5.48 -9.72 -4.55
CA GLY A 159 5.69 -9.43 -5.98
C GLY A 159 6.14 -7.98 -6.24
N GLN A 160 5.63 -7.01 -5.49
CA GLN A 160 6.07 -5.62 -5.57
C GLN A 160 7.52 -5.42 -5.07
N LEU A 161 7.94 -6.17 -4.05
CA LEU A 161 9.34 -6.18 -3.61
C LEU A 161 10.26 -6.73 -4.68
N GLU A 162 9.92 -7.88 -5.25
CA GLU A 162 10.70 -8.54 -6.27
C GLU A 162 10.83 -7.65 -7.52
N GLY A 163 9.73 -7.03 -7.95
CA GLY A 163 9.76 -6.06 -9.04
C GLY A 163 10.64 -4.84 -8.75
N SER A 164 10.60 -4.34 -7.51
CA SER A 164 11.45 -3.21 -7.09
C SER A 164 12.94 -3.59 -7.05
N ILE A 165 13.26 -4.80 -6.59
CA ILE A 165 14.63 -5.35 -6.60
C ILE A 165 15.15 -5.47 -8.03
N MET A 166 14.34 -6.05 -8.92
CA MET A 166 14.71 -6.23 -10.32
C MET A 166 14.92 -4.89 -11.04
N GLY A 167 14.02 -3.92 -10.82
CA GLY A 167 14.14 -2.57 -11.40
C GLY A 167 15.36 -1.82 -10.86
N GLY A 168 15.61 -1.88 -9.55
CA GLY A 168 16.80 -1.24 -8.95
C GLY A 168 18.12 -1.87 -9.42
N MET A 169 18.14 -3.19 -9.60
CA MET A 169 19.30 -3.90 -10.15
C MET A 169 19.51 -3.58 -11.65
N GLY A 170 18.43 -3.49 -12.43
CA GLY A 170 18.44 -3.04 -13.82
C GLY A 170 19.12 -1.68 -13.94
N GLN A 171 18.58 -0.71 -13.19
CA GLN A 171 19.10 0.66 -13.15
C GLN A 171 20.57 0.74 -12.72
N ALA A 172 20.99 -0.09 -11.76
CA ALA A 172 22.35 -0.01 -11.22
C ALA A 172 23.42 -0.66 -12.10
N LEU A 173 23.07 -1.69 -12.88
CA LEU A 173 24.05 -2.55 -13.54
C LEU A 173 23.92 -2.63 -15.07
N TYR A 174 22.74 -2.36 -15.64
CA TYR A 174 22.46 -2.68 -17.04
C TYR A 174 21.87 -1.51 -17.82
N GLU A 175 21.02 -0.70 -17.19
CA GLU A 175 20.35 0.40 -17.85
C GLU A 175 21.28 1.61 -17.93
N ASP A 176 21.63 1.99 -19.17
CA ASP A 176 22.23 3.27 -19.48
C ASP A 176 21.45 3.89 -20.64
N SER A 177 21.15 5.19 -20.56
CA SER A 177 20.42 5.91 -21.61
C SER A 177 21.38 6.87 -22.27
N THR A 178 22.00 6.43 -23.37
CA THR A 178 23.03 7.23 -24.06
C THR A 178 22.39 8.16 -25.08
N CYS A 179 22.61 9.47 -24.89
CA CYS A 179 22.17 10.52 -25.82
C CYS A 179 23.39 11.27 -26.36
N ILE A 180 23.53 11.30 -27.68
CA ILE A 180 24.64 11.97 -28.38
C ILE A 180 24.03 13.00 -29.33
N GLU A 181 24.47 14.25 -29.23
CA GLU A 181 23.96 15.36 -30.07
C GLU A 181 22.43 15.52 -30.05
N GLY A 182 21.81 15.18 -28.92
CA GLY A 182 20.35 15.25 -28.75
C GLY A 182 19.57 14.07 -29.34
N GLN A 183 20.24 13.06 -29.89
CA GLN A 183 19.64 11.82 -30.36
C GLN A 183 19.88 10.67 -29.39
N GLN A 184 18.82 9.92 -29.08
CA GLN A 184 18.92 8.70 -28.29
C GLN A 184 19.57 7.59 -29.13
N TYR A 185 20.71 7.07 -28.67
CA TYR A 185 21.48 6.05 -29.38
C TYR A 185 20.97 4.62 -29.17
N ASN A 186 20.32 4.36 -28.03
CA ASN A 186 19.75 3.07 -27.67
C ASN A 186 18.23 3.14 -27.42
N PRO A 187 17.41 3.46 -28.43
CA PRO A 187 15.96 3.54 -28.28
C PRO A 187 15.28 2.15 -28.21
N SER A 188 15.99 1.08 -28.56
CA SER A 188 15.47 -0.29 -28.60
C SER A 188 15.80 -1.05 -27.31
N PHE A 189 14.92 -1.97 -26.90
CA PHE A 189 15.16 -2.89 -25.77
C PHE A 189 16.27 -3.92 -26.01
N LEU A 190 16.77 -4.02 -27.25
CA LEU A 190 17.94 -4.84 -27.55
C LEU A 190 19.23 -4.14 -27.10
N ASP A 191 19.29 -2.82 -27.29
CA ASP A 191 20.46 -1.99 -26.98
C ASP A 191 20.38 -1.38 -25.57
N TYR A 192 19.16 -1.18 -25.05
CA TYR A 192 18.91 -0.79 -23.67
C TYR A 192 18.93 -2.04 -22.78
N GLY A 193 19.93 -2.12 -21.90
CA GLY A 193 20.18 -3.28 -21.06
C GLY A 193 19.07 -3.51 -20.03
N LEU A 194 18.00 -4.18 -20.41
CA LEU A 194 17.01 -4.66 -19.46
C LEU A 194 17.50 -5.92 -18.74
N PRO A 195 17.30 -6.01 -17.41
CA PRO A 195 17.70 -7.18 -16.66
C PRO A 195 16.82 -8.38 -17.05
N LEU A 196 17.46 -9.54 -17.24
CA LEU A 196 16.82 -10.75 -17.73
C LEU A 196 16.51 -11.72 -16.57
N SER A 197 15.50 -12.59 -16.73
CA SER A 197 14.98 -13.42 -15.64
C SER A 197 16.04 -14.31 -14.96
N TRP A 198 17.02 -14.83 -15.71
CA TRP A 198 18.10 -15.65 -15.16
C TRP A 198 19.16 -14.86 -14.38
N ARG A 199 19.15 -13.53 -14.49
CA ARG A 199 19.99 -12.62 -13.68
C ARG A 199 19.31 -12.22 -12.38
N CYS A 200 18.07 -12.68 -12.16
CA CYS A 200 17.35 -12.43 -10.91
C CYS A 200 18.10 -13.09 -9.74
N PRO A 201 18.50 -12.31 -8.71
CA PRO A 201 19.18 -12.88 -7.56
C PRO A 201 18.21 -13.77 -6.78
N ARG A 202 18.76 -14.73 -6.03
CA ARG A 202 17.94 -15.51 -5.11
C ARG A 202 17.54 -14.60 -3.93
N SER A 203 16.37 -13.98 -4.04
CA SER A 203 15.85 -13.07 -3.03
C SER A 203 15.22 -13.85 -1.87
N ARG A 204 15.46 -13.39 -0.64
CA ARG A 204 14.65 -13.77 0.52
C ARG A 204 14.00 -12.50 1.05
N PRO A 205 12.74 -12.20 0.69
CA PRO A 205 12.04 -11.08 1.28
C PRO A 205 11.87 -11.35 2.78
N PHE A 206 12.48 -10.51 3.62
CA PHE A 206 12.32 -10.59 5.08
C PHE A 206 11.37 -9.48 5.50
N THR A 207 10.13 -9.85 5.83
CA THR A 207 9.11 -8.88 6.23
C THR A 207 9.19 -8.65 7.74
N SER A 208 9.63 -7.47 8.16
CA SER A 208 9.54 -7.04 9.56
C SER A 208 8.12 -6.58 9.89
N ILE A 209 7.64 -6.95 11.09
CA ILE A 209 6.34 -6.60 11.69
C ILE A 209 6.25 -5.07 11.88
N PRO A 210 5.08 -4.43 11.62
CA PRO A 210 4.97 -2.97 11.57
C PRO A 210 5.15 -2.25 12.90
N MET A 211 5.77 -1.07 12.85
CA MET A 211 5.93 -0.13 13.98
C MET A 211 4.84 0.97 13.99
N THR A 212 4.00 1.06 12.94
CA THR A 212 3.09 2.19 12.73
C THR A 212 1.64 1.91 13.19
N ARG A 213 1.14 2.78 14.08
CA ARG A 213 -0.17 2.71 14.78
C ARG A 213 -1.39 3.16 13.94
N TRP A 214 -1.23 3.42 12.64
CA TRP A 214 -2.19 4.21 11.86
C TRP A 214 -2.73 3.50 10.59
N GLY A 215 -2.92 2.18 10.67
CA GLY A 215 -3.62 1.39 9.64
C GLY A 215 -5.04 0.98 10.07
N LEU A 216 -5.93 0.89 9.07
CA LEU A 216 -7.33 0.46 8.92
C LEU A 216 -8.11 -0.33 10.03
N SER A 217 -7.50 -0.74 11.14
CA SER A 217 -8.12 -1.65 12.12
C SER A 217 -7.59 -1.51 13.56
N ALA A 218 -7.17 -0.32 14.00
CA ALA A 218 -6.89 -0.12 15.43
C ALA A 218 -8.17 0.22 16.21
N PRO A 219 -8.65 -0.61 17.16
CA PRO A 219 -9.75 -0.23 18.04
C PRO A 219 -9.33 0.97 18.90
N ARG A 220 -10.09 2.06 18.81
CA ARG A 220 -9.93 3.28 19.61
C ARG A 220 -10.11 2.96 21.10
N ARG A 221 -9.03 2.65 21.82
CA ARG A 221 -9.04 2.76 23.29
C ARG A 221 -8.83 4.23 23.67
N ARG A 222 -9.94 4.94 23.91
CA ARG A 222 -9.96 6.23 24.62
C ARG A 222 -9.29 6.05 25.98
N GLY A 223 -8.16 6.70 26.19
CA GLY A 223 -7.42 6.73 27.45
C GLY A 223 -6.45 7.89 27.44
N ARG A 224 -6.59 8.77 28.43
CA ARG A 224 -6.00 10.10 28.55
C ARG A 224 -4.46 10.12 28.47
N GLY A 225 -3.96 11.18 27.83
CA GLY A 225 -2.70 11.90 28.12
C GLY A 225 -1.45 11.09 28.47
N ARG A 226 -0.57 10.90 27.49
CA ARG A 226 0.88 10.90 27.73
C ARG A 226 1.56 11.71 26.64
N SER A 227 2.32 12.70 27.07
CA SER A 227 3.14 13.58 26.26
C SER A 227 4.06 12.79 25.32
N LEU A 228 4.10 13.20 24.06
CA LEU A 228 5.08 12.73 23.09
C LEU A 228 6.49 13.03 23.62
N HIS A 229 7.24 11.99 23.99
CA HIS A 229 8.67 12.13 24.18
C HIS A 229 9.28 12.52 22.84
N ARG A 230 9.85 13.73 22.77
CA ARG A 230 10.72 14.16 21.67
C ARG A 230 11.89 13.17 21.55
N PRO A 231 12.14 12.52 20.40
CA PRO A 231 13.39 11.81 20.20
C PRO A 231 14.53 12.85 20.15
N ARG A 232 15.64 12.56 20.84
CA ARG A 232 16.86 13.38 20.84
C ARG A 232 17.43 13.48 19.41
N PRO A 233 18.06 14.60 19.03
CA PRO A 233 18.71 14.72 17.73
C PRO A 233 19.94 13.82 17.71
N LEU A 234 19.91 12.78 16.86
CA LEU A 234 21.10 12.02 16.51
C LEU A 234 21.89 12.82 15.47
N SER A 235 22.98 13.43 15.92
CA SER A 235 24.05 13.94 15.08
C SER A 235 24.90 12.78 14.58
N THR A 236 24.86 12.48 13.27
CA THR A 236 25.99 12.02 12.42
C THR A 236 25.50 11.78 10.98
N PRO A 237 26.34 12.00 9.95
CA PRO A 237 25.92 12.07 8.56
C PRO A 237 25.68 10.69 7.93
N SER A 238 24.87 10.70 6.87
CA SER A 238 24.61 9.63 5.90
C SER A 238 25.81 8.72 5.60
N PRO A 239 25.64 7.39 5.53
CA PRO A 239 26.66 6.54 4.94
C PRO A 239 26.63 6.74 3.41
N MET A 240 27.68 7.38 2.89
CA MET A 240 28.15 7.16 1.52
C MET A 240 28.46 5.65 1.34
N PRO A 241 28.49 5.11 0.10
CA PRO A 241 28.69 3.69 -0.13
C PRO A 241 30.11 3.26 0.27
N SER A 242 30.25 2.86 1.54
CA SER A 242 31.46 2.23 2.07
C SER A 242 31.43 0.74 1.73
N ALA A 243 31.72 0.44 0.46
CA ALA A 243 32.01 -0.93 0.01
C ALA A 243 33.15 -0.92 -1.01
N TRP A 244 34.14 -0.06 -0.78
CA TRP A 244 35.42 -0.06 -1.49
C TRP A 244 36.52 0.17 -0.47
N SER A 245 36.85 -0.87 0.27
CA SER A 245 38.09 -0.94 1.04
C SER A 245 38.88 -2.13 0.51
N SER A 246 39.93 -1.81 -0.23
CA SER A 246 40.95 -2.71 -0.74
C SER A 246 41.48 -3.57 0.40
N THR A 247 41.34 -4.88 0.28
CA THR A 247 42.24 -5.81 0.97
C THR A 247 43.51 -5.87 0.13
N ALA A 248 44.40 -4.90 0.36
CA ALA A 248 45.80 -5.10 0.05
C ALA A 248 46.28 -6.25 0.95
N CYS A 249 46.72 -7.34 0.33
CA CYS A 249 47.54 -8.36 0.99
C CYS A 249 48.92 -8.36 0.31
N PRO A 250 49.99 -8.64 1.10
CA PRO A 250 51.38 -8.26 0.82
C PRO A 250 51.99 -8.92 -0.43
#